data_AF-A0A2U0AG53-F1
#
_entry.id   AF-A0A2U0AG53-F1
#
_cell.length_a   1.000
_cell.length_b   1.000
_cell.length_c   1.000
_cell.angle_alpha   90.00
_cell.angle_beta   90.00
_cell.angle_gamma   90.00
#
_symmetry.space_group_name_H-M   'P 1'
#
loop_
_entity.id
_entity.type
_entity.pdbx_description
1 polymer ?
#
loop_
_entity_poly.entity_id
_entity_poly.type
_entity_poly.pdbx_seq_one_letter_code
_entity_poly.pdbx_strand_id
1 'polypeptide(L)'
;MSAYPNAEVLKPESGRFQSADVILIAGVEEVSYATANEAFCQIFDEVALDAPGNAAEFLPAAVKFANEKLLGTLSSSILIDEDTKKAHQSVVDRAVTNLEYGAVAVNEMPPNIWLSPYLTWSGNEEGKTFVSGNGNFGNAMNFQNVEKSILIGSFMSPGHMIIRNKAAFDTLALGMARFSVEPGWINLIRLMSGAITGSFKKRDF
;
A
#
# COMPACT_ATOMS: atom_id res chain seq x y z
N MET A 1 24.59 9.45 9.49
CA MET A 1 24.05 10.82 9.54
C MET A 1 24.70 11.78 8.54
N SER A 2 25.96 11.60 8.10
CA SER A 2 26.56 12.52 7.11
C SER A 2 25.97 12.46 5.70
N ALA A 3 25.54 11.27 5.23
CA ALA A 3 24.95 11.10 3.90
C ALA A 3 23.50 11.63 3.79
N TYR A 4 22.77 11.62 4.91
CA TYR A 4 21.39 12.08 5.00
C TYR A 4 21.23 12.97 6.24
N PRO A 5 21.66 14.25 6.16
CA PRO A 5 21.62 15.16 7.30
C PRO A 5 20.21 15.53 7.74
N ASN A 6 19.23 15.37 6.85
CA ASN A 6 17.81 15.65 7.10
C ASN A 6 17.04 14.42 7.65
N ALA A 7 17.72 13.31 7.91
CA ALA A 7 17.06 12.12 8.46
C ALA A 7 16.56 12.38 9.88
N GLU A 8 15.27 12.10 10.11
CA GLU A 8 14.64 12.25 11.42
C GLU A 8 14.01 10.93 11.89
N VAL A 9 13.97 10.73 13.21
CA VAL A 9 13.23 9.61 13.80
C VAL A 9 11.84 10.11 14.13
N LEU A 10 10.86 9.66 13.35
CA LEU A 10 9.46 9.86 13.68
C LEU A 10 9.08 8.93 14.82
N LYS A 11 8.40 9.51 15.81
CA LYS A 11 7.94 8.82 17.02
C LYS A 11 6.41 8.85 17.10
N PRO A 12 5.73 7.88 16.46
CA PRO A 12 4.28 7.79 16.51
C PRO A 12 3.75 7.81 17.94
N GLU A 13 2.56 8.39 18.13
CA GLU A 13 1.93 8.57 19.45
C GLU A 13 2.89 9.13 20.52
N SER A 14 3.73 10.11 20.16
CA SER A 14 4.73 10.73 21.05
C SER A 14 5.75 9.73 21.63
N GLY A 15 6.09 8.67 20.87
CA GLY A 15 7.07 7.66 21.28
C GLY A 15 6.55 6.67 22.31
N ARG A 16 5.22 6.55 22.45
CA ARG A 16 4.60 5.56 23.33
C ARG A 16 5.03 4.13 23.01
N PHE A 17 5.29 3.83 21.74
CA PHE A 17 5.69 2.52 21.25
C PHE A 17 7.03 2.62 20.52
N GLN A 18 8.14 2.37 21.21
CA GLN A 18 9.48 2.46 20.62
C GLN A 18 9.67 1.53 19.40
N SER A 19 8.96 0.39 19.38
CA SER A 19 8.98 -0.53 18.23
C SER A 19 8.27 0.02 16.98
N ALA A 20 7.62 1.18 17.08
CA ALA A 20 6.98 1.89 15.97
C ALA A 20 7.78 3.10 15.51
N ASP A 21 8.95 3.37 16.11
CA ASP A 21 9.85 4.42 15.64
C ASP A 21 10.25 4.11 14.18
N VAL A 22 10.19 5.12 13.33
CA VAL A 22 10.52 5.01 11.90
C VAL A 22 11.44 6.15 11.51
N ILE A 23 12.44 5.87 10.68
CA ILE A 23 13.31 6.93 10.15
C ILE A 23 12.65 7.50 8.90
N LEU A 24 12.45 8.81 8.85
CA LEU A 24 12.09 9.52 7.62
C LEU A 24 13.32 10.24 7.08
N ILE A 25 13.60 10.05 5.79
CA ILE A 25 14.62 10.79 5.05
C ILE A 25 13.91 11.63 4.00
N ALA A 26 13.74 12.91 4.28
CA ALA A 26 13.05 13.83 3.38
C ALA A 26 13.99 14.48 2.35
N GLY A 27 13.46 14.75 1.16
CA GLY A 27 14.19 15.43 0.08
C GLY A 27 15.30 14.58 -0.53
N VAL A 28 15.07 13.27 -0.65
CA VAL A 28 15.98 12.35 -1.34
C VAL A 28 15.99 12.67 -2.84
N GLU A 29 17.17 12.66 -3.45
CA GLU A 29 17.31 12.82 -4.90
C GLU A 29 16.68 11.63 -5.64
N GLU A 30 16.04 11.90 -6.77
CA GLU A 30 15.35 10.87 -7.58
C GLU A 30 16.26 9.68 -7.94
N VAL A 31 17.56 9.93 -8.16
CA VAL A 31 18.55 8.88 -8.46
C VAL A 31 19.60 8.89 -7.37
N SER A 32 19.42 8.05 -6.35
CA SER A 32 20.28 8.00 -5.18
C SER A 32 20.42 6.57 -4.64
N TYR A 33 21.25 6.40 -3.61
CA TYR A 33 21.36 5.10 -2.94
C TYR A 33 20.03 4.65 -2.35
N ALA A 34 19.25 5.57 -1.76
CA ALA A 34 17.95 5.29 -1.16
C ALA A 34 16.90 4.81 -2.20
N THR A 35 16.86 5.40 -3.40
CA THR A 35 15.92 4.96 -4.44
C THR A 35 16.35 3.68 -5.16
N ALA A 36 17.63 3.33 -5.10
CA ALA A 36 18.20 2.16 -5.78
C ALA A 36 18.43 0.93 -4.88
N ASN A 37 18.19 1.03 -3.56
CA ASN A 37 18.41 -0.06 -2.61
C ASN A 37 17.25 -0.19 -1.63
N GLU A 38 16.79 -1.41 -1.40
CA GLU A 38 15.76 -1.68 -0.41
C GLU A 38 16.36 -1.74 1.01
N ALA A 39 15.88 -0.87 1.89
CA ALA A 39 16.12 -0.99 3.32
C ALA A 39 15.04 -1.88 3.96
N PHE A 40 15.39 -3.13 4.29
CA PHE A 40 14.44 -4.09 4.89
C PHE A 40 14.21 -3.86 6.39
N CYS A 41 13.81 -2.63 6.74
CA CYS A 41 13.58 -2.15 8.11
C CYS A 41 12.68 -0.89 8.09
N GLN A 42 12.48 -0.25 9.23
CA GLN A 42 11.56 0.89 9.39
C GLN A 42 12.18 2.21 8.91
N ILE A 43 12.28 2.37 7.59
CA ILE A 43 12.74 3.60 6.93
C ILE A 43 11.74 4.01 5.85
N PHE A 44 11.46 5.31 5.78
CA PHE A 44 10.77 5.96 4.68
C PHE A 44 11.70 6.97 4.02
N ASP A 45 11.79 6.92 2.71
CA ASP A 45 12.46 7.91 1.88
C ASP A 45 11.40 8.72 1.14
N GLU A 46 11.47 10.05 1.24
CA GLU A 46 10.59 10.95 0.49
C GLU A 46 11.39 11.63 -0.64
N VAL A 47 10.89 11.47 -1.85
CA VAL A 47 11.39 12.15 -3.05
C VAL A 47 10.37 13.21 -3.47
N ALA A 48 10.77 14.47 -3.41
CA ALA A 48 9.97 15.58 -3.92
C ALA A 48 10.20 15.71 -5.44
N LEU A 49 9.17 15.41 -6.23
CA LEU A 49 9.24 15.50 -7.68
C LEU A 49 9.11 16.95 -8.14
N ASP A 50 9.89 17.35 -9.14
CA ASP A 50 9.75 18.63 -9.84
C ASP A 50 8.54 18.59 -10.79
N ALA A 51 7.35 18.62 -10.19
CA ALA A 51 6.07 18.61 -10.90
C ALA A 51 5.06 19.51 -10.17
N PRO A 52 4.14 20.17 -10.89
CA PRO A 52 3.07 20.93 -10.25
C PRO A 52 2.22 20.07 -9.32
N GLY A 53 1.84 20.62 -8.17
CA GLY A 53 1.06 19.96 -7.12
C GLY A 53 -0.42 19.76 -7.46
N ASN A 54 -0.72 19.29 -8.68
CA ASN A 54 -2.05 18.92 -9.13
C ASN A 54 -2.03 17.51 -9.73
N ALA A 55 -3.14 16.77 -9.63
CA ALA A 55 -3.18 15.37 -10.05
C ALA A 55 -2.88 15.16 -11.54
N ALA A 56 -3.25 16.11 -12.41
CA ALA A 56 -3.08 16.00 -13.85
C ALA A 56 -1.60 15.95 -14.27
N GLU A 57 -0.72 16.63 -13.53
CA GLU A 57 0.71 16.72 -13.81
C GLU A 57 1.55 15.85 -12.87
N PHE A 58 1.19 15.80 -11.59
CA PHE A 58 1.94 15.03 -10.60
C PHE A 58 1.85 13.51 -10.84
N LEU A 59 0.65 12.96 -11.08
CA LEU A 59 0.51 11.51 -11.23
C LEU A 59 1.32 10.95 -12.42
N PRO A 60 1.28 11.53 -13.63
CA PRO A 60 2.15 11.07 -14.71
C PRO A 60 3.65 11.15 -14.38
N ALA A 61 4.10 12.21 -13.70
CA ALA A 61 5.49 12.35 -13.27
C ALA A 61 5.88 11.28 -12.24
N ALA A 62 5.01 11.02 -11.26
CA ALA A 62 5.20 10.00 -10.23
C ALA A 62 5.25 8.58 -10.82
N VAL A 63 4.36 8.26 -11.76
CA VAL A 63 4.39 6.96 -12.45
C VAL A 63 5.68 6.78 -13.23
N LYS A 64 6.12 7.82 -13.97
CA LYS A 64 7.39 7.79 -14.69
C LYS A 64 8.57 7.56 -13.75
N PHE A 65 8.63 8.32 -12.66
CA PHE A 65 9.66 8.15 -11.64
C PHE A 65 9.67 6.72 -11.07
N ALA A 66 8.51 6.21 -10.65
CA ALA A 66 8.37 4.88 -10.06
C ALA A 66 8.83 3.78 -11.03
N ASN A 67 8.41 3.85 -12.30
CA ASN A 67 8.75 2.82 -13.29
C ASN A 67 10.22 2.88 -13.74
N GLU A 68 10.82 4.07 -13.83
CA GLU A 68 12.14 4.26 -14.46
C GLU A 68 13.30 4.36 -13.46
N LYS A 69 13.05 4.82 -12.22
CA LYS A 69 14.12 5.18 -11.27
C LYS A 69 14.04 4.49 -9.91
N LEU A 70 12.85 4.06 -9.48
CA LEU A 70 12.68 3.40 -8.18
C LEU A 70 12.95 1.90 -8.28
N LEU A 71 13.68 1.34 -7.31
CA LEU A 71 13.91 -0.10 -7.23
C LEU A 71 12.61 -0.85 -6.90
N GLY A 72 12.37 -1.95 -7.60
CA GLY A 72 11.32 -2.92 -7.27
C GLY A 72 9.98 -2.66 -7.95
N THR A 73 9.19 -3.73 -8.05
CA THR A 73 7.93 -3.80 -8.79
C THR A 73 6.85 -4.60 -8.06
N LEU A 74 7.04 -4.89 -6.77
CA LEU A 74 6.12 -5.73 -6.00
C LEU A 74 4.80 -5.00 -5.77
N SER A 75 4.86 -3.82 -5.17
CA SER A 75 3.66 -3.09 -4.80
C SER A 75 3.82 -1.59 -4.79
N SER A 76 2.76 -0.87 -5.13
CA SER A 76 2.66 0.59 -5.03
C SER A 76 1.29 1.02 -4.51
N SER A 77 1.22 2.24 -3.95
CA SER A 77 -0.05 2.84 -3.52
C SER A 77 -0.13 4.30 -3.98
N ILE A 78 -1.31 4.69 -4.45
CA ILE A 78 -1.68 6.08 -4.73
C ILE A 78 -2.60 6.56 -3.61
N LEU A 79 -2.22 7.65 -2.94
CA LEU A 79 -3.08 8.36 -1.99
C LEU A 79 -3.67 9.59 -2.66
N ILE A 80 -5.00 9.71 -2.67
CA ILE A 80 -5.74 10.78 -3.34
C ILE A 80 -7.09 11.01 -2.66
N ASP A 81 -7.44 12.26 -2.35
CA ASP A 81 -8.74 12.58 -1.76
C ASP A 81 -9.89 12.38 -2.78
N GLU A 82 -11.12 12.25 -2.26
CA GLU A 82 -12.28 11.92 -3.09
C GLU A 82 -12.64 13.02 -4.10
N ASP A 83 -12.43 14.30 -3.77
CA ASP A 83 -12.77 15.40 -4.66
C ASP A 83 -11.79 15.46 -5.82
N THR A 84 -10.49 15.36 -5.54
CA THR A 84 -9.44 15.30 -6.58
C THR A 84 -9.59 14.05 -7.44
N LYS A 85 -9.85 12.88 -6.85
CA LYS A 85 -10.08 11.63 -7.58
C LYS A 85 -11.27 11.76 -8.53
N LYS A 86 -12.40 12.30 -8.05
CA LYS A 86 -13.60 12.51 -8.87
C LYS A 86 -13.35 13.50 -10.02
N ALA A 87 -12.63 14.59 -9.76
CA ALA A 87 -12.30 15.58 -10.77
C ALA A 87 -11.30 15.07 -11.83
N HIS A 88 -10.45 14.11 -11.47
CA HIS A 88 -9.35 13.61 -12.30
C HIS A 88 -9.39 12.09 -12.52
N GLN A 89 -10.57 11.48 -12.53
CA GLN A 89 -10.72 10.02 -12.58
C GLN A 89 -9.94 9.37 -13.74
N SER A 90 -9.98 9.96 -14.94
CA SER A 90 -9.23 9.45 -16.09
C SER A 90 -7.71 9.50 -15.91
N VAL A 91 -7.19 10.45 -15.13
CA VAL A 91 -5.77 10.55 -14.81
C VAL A 91 -5.38 9.46 -13.82
N VAL A 92 -6.22 9.21 -12.81
CA VAL A 92 -6.03 8.14 -11.82
C VAL A 92 -6.07 6.77 -12.50
N ASP A 93 -7.07 6.52 -13.35
CA ASP A 93 -7.21 5.25 -14.08
C ASP A 93 -5.99 4.99 -14.96
N ARG A 94 -5.50 6.03 -15.65
CA ARG A 94 -4.27 5.95 -16.44
C ARG A 94 -3.03 5.70 -15.57
N ALA A 95 -2.94 6.32 -14.40
CA ALA A 95 -1.82 6.11 -13.48
C ALA A 95 -1.79 4.66 -12.98
N VAL A 96 -2.94 4.12 -12.56
CA VAL A 96 -3.09 2.72 -12.13
C VAL A 96 -2.72 1.75 -13.25
N THR A 97 -3.19 2.00 -14.48
CA THR A 97 -2.84 1.19 -15.64
C THR A 97 -1.34 1.21 -15.92
N ASN A 98 -0.72 2.40 -15.89
CA ASN A 98 0.67 2.59 -16.30
C ASN A 98 1.71 2.21 -15.22
N LEU A 99 1.33 2.09 -13.95
CA LEU A 99 2.25 1.64 -12.89
C LEU A 99 2.67 0.19 -13.13
N GLU A 100 3.95 -0.05 -13.38
CA GLU A 100 4.51 -1.38 -13.67
C GLU A 100 4.82 -2.14 -12.37
N TYR A 101 3.78 -2.30 -11.54
CA TYR A 101 3.81 -3.00 -10.26
C TYR A 101 2.78 -4.13 -10.25
N GLY A 102 3.11 -5.27 -9.64
CA GLY A 102 2.20 -6.43 -9.61
C GLY A 102 1.04 -6.27 -8.61
N ALA A 103 1.15 -5.36 -7.64
CA ALA A 103 0.07 -4.96 -6.75
C ALA A 103 -0.06 -3.42 -6.69
N VAL A 104 -1.18 -2.87 -7.16
CA VAL A 104 -1.45 -1.42 -7.15
C VAL A 104 -2.65 -1.12 -6.27
N ALA A 105 -2.43 -0.33 -5.22
CA ALA A 105 -3.50 0.15 -4.35
C ALA A 105 -3.85 1.62 -4.64
N VAL A 106 -5.11 1.98 -4.48
CA VAL A 106 -5.56 3.38 -4.44
C VAL A 106 -6.30 3.60 -3.12
N ASN A 107 -5.80 4.50 -2.29
CA ASN A 107 -6.31 4.78 -0.94
C ASN A 107 -6.35 3.55 -0.03
N GLU A 108 -5.47 2.58 -0.27
CA GLU A 108 -5.36 1.34 0.49
C GLU A 108 -3.89 0.99 0.73
N MET A 109 -3.64 0.19 1.75
CA MET A 109 -2.31 -0.37 1.98
C MET A 109 -2.11 -1.57 1.04
N PRO A 110 -1.03 -1.62 0.23
CA PRO A 110 -0.84 -2.71 -0.72
C PRO A 110 -0.88 -4.13 -0.10
N PRO A 111 -0.39 -4.38 1.13
CA PRO A 111 -0.56 -5.69 1.78
C PRO A 111 -2.01 -6.21 1.88
N ASN A 112 -3.02 -5.34 1.77
CA ASN A 112 -4.42 -5.78 1.71
C ASN A 112 -4.74 -6.60 0.44
N ILE A 113 -3.97 -6.41 -0.64
CA ILE A 113 -4.05 -7.24 -1.85
C ILE A 113 -3.61 -8.67 -1.54
N TRP A 114 -2.52 -8.83 -0.76
CA TRP A 114 -2.04 -10.15 -0.32
C TRP A 114 -3.07 -10.90 0.54
N LEU A 115 -3.88 -10.19 1.32
CA LEU A 115 -4.93 -10.79 2.14
C LEU A 115 -6.13 -11.32 1.32
N SER A 116 -6.25 -10.95 0.05
CA SER A 116 -7.33 -11.44 -0.82
C SER A 116 -6.90 -12.71 -1.54
N PRO A 117 -7.58 -13.85 -1.35
CA PRO A 117 -7.23 -15.09 -2.05
C PRO A 117 -7.52 -15.03 -3.56
N TYR A 118 -8.35 -14.08 -4.00
CA TYR A 118 -8.70 -13.91 -5.41
C TYR A 118 -7.68 -13.07 -6.19
N LEU A 119 -6.95 -12.21 -5.49
CA LEU A 119 -5.93 -11.36 -6.10
C LEU A 119 -4.58 -12.08 -6.12
N THR A 120 -3.70 -11.64 -6.99
CA THR A 120 -2.30 -12.08 -7.06
C THR A 120 -1.41 -11.07 -6.36
N TRP A 121 -0.51 -11.55 -5.50
CA TRP A 121 0.59 -10.78 -4.93
C TRP A 121 1.90 -11.26 -5.53
N SER A 122 2.48 -10.44 -6.40
CA SER A 122 3.71 -10.70 -7.16
C SER A 122 4.31 -9.41 -7.69
N GLY A 123 5.50 -9.48 -8.28
CA GLY A 123 6.07 -8.37 -9.05
C GLY A 123 5.52 -8.31 -10.47
N ASN A 124 5.54 -7.13 -11.08
CA ASN A 124 5.38 -7.02 -12.53
C ASN A 124 6.71 -7.39 -13.19
N GLU A 125 6.69 -8.49 -13.97
CA GLU A 125 7.90 -9.13 -14.50
C GLU A 125 8.31 -8.63 -15.89
N GLU A 126 7.42 -7.96 -16.62
CA GLU A 126 7.63 -7.69 -18.04
C GLU A 126 8.70 -6.62 -18.29
N GLY A 127 9.74 -6.97 -19.06
CA GLY A 127 10.75 -6.01 -19.55
C GLY A 127 11.73 -5.47 -18.51
N LYS A 128 11.71 -5.97 -17.27
CA LYS A 128 12.57 -5.47 -16.17
C LYS A 128 13.81 -6.34 -15.95
N THR A 129 14.95 -5.69 -15.68
CA THR A 129 16.19 -6.38 -15.28
C THR A 129 16.13 -6.90 -13.83
N PHE A 130 15.38 -6.21 -12.97
CA PHE A 130 15.13 -6.59 -11.59
C PHE A 130 13.63 -6.54 -11.30
N VAL A 131 13.14 -7.59 -10.64
CA VAL A 131 11.75 -7.74 -10.21
C VAL A 131 11.75 -8.14 -8.74
N SER A 132 11.03 -7.39 -7.92
CA SER A 132 10.74 -7.79 -6.54
C SER A 132 9.43 -8.58 -6.51
N GLY A 133 9.39 -9.72 -5.83
CA GLY A 133 8.19 -10.58 -5.78
C GLY A 133 8.18 -11.68 -6.84
N ASN A 134 9.16 -12.58 -6.78
CA ASN A 134 9.22 -13.73 -7.68
C ASN A 134 8.16 -14.77 -7.34
N GLY A 135 7.44 -15.23 -8.36
CA GLY A 135 6.30 -16.14 -8.19
C GLY A 135 5.04 -15.40 -7.74
N ASN A 136 4.00 -16.17 -7.41
CA ASN A 136 2.67 -15.63 -7.15
C ASN A 136 2.09 -16.20 -5.86
N PHE A 137 1.56 -15.33 -5.00
CA PHE A 137 0.66 -15.72 -3.90
C PHE A 137 -0.79 -15.35 -4.27
N GLY A 138 -1.75 -16.18 -3.87
CA GLY A 138 -3.18 -15.97 -4.16
C GLY A 138 -3.62 -16.59 -5.49
N ASN A 139 -4.41 -15.86 -6.28
CA ASN A 139 -4.97 -16.32 -7.56
C ASN A 139 -5.84 -17.59 -7.47
N ALA A 140 -6.77 -17.66 -6.52
CA ALA A 140 -7.65 -18.81 -6.31
C ALA A 140 -8.46 -19.22 -7.57
N MET A 141 -8.63 -18.30 -8.52
CA MET A 141 -9.35 -18.54 -9.78
C MET A 141 -8.44 -19.00 -10.93
N ASN A 142 -7.13 -19.14 -10.70
CA ASN A 142 -6.13 -19.58 -11.68
C ASN A 142 -6.15 -18.75 -12.98
N PHE A 143 -6.29 -17.43 -12.87
CA PHE A 143 -6.12 -16.54 -14.03
C PHE A 143 -4.71 -16.69 -14.60
N GLN A 144 -4.63 -16.75 -15.93
CA GLN A 144 -3.37 -16.79 -16.67
C GLN A 144 -2.95 -15.38 -17.04
N ASN A 145 -1.64 -15.17 -17.17
CA ASN A 145 -1.05 -13.90 -17.62
C ASN A 145 -1.54 -12.70 -16.81
N VAL A 146 -1.59 -12.85 -15.47
CA VAL A 146 -1.96 -11.74 -14.59
C VAL A 146 -0.85 -10.70 -14.59
N GLU A 147 -1.14 -9.51 -15.08
CA GLU A 147 -0.19 -8.39 -15.10
C GLU A 147 -0.05 -7.72 -13.74
N LYS A 148 -1.18 -7.53 -13.04
CA LYS A 148 -1.26 -6.92 -11.71
C LYS A 148 -2.62 -7.14 -11.05
N SER A 149 -2.64 -6.97 -9.73
CA SER A 149 -3.85 -6.84 -8.92
C SER A 149 -4.08 -5.40 -8.54
N ILE A 150 -5.34 -4.96 -8.57
CA ILE A 150 -5.73 -3.59 -8.24
C ILE A 150 -6.73 -3.62 -7.08
N LEU A 151 -6.48 -2.84 -6.03
CA LEU A 151 -7.41 -2.62 -4.92
C LEU A 151 -7.68 -1.12 -4.76
N ILE A 152 -8.95 -0.73 -4.77
CA ILE A 152 -9.36 0.68 -4.67
C ILE A 152 -10.26 0.82 -3.43
N GLY A 153 -9.82 1.64 -2.49
CA GLY A 153 -10.59 2.04 -1.32
C GLY A 153 -11.02 3.50 -1.36
N SER A 154 -11.65 3.92 -0.27
CA SER A 154 -11.95 5.32 0.02
C SER A 154 -10.81 5.96 0.79
N PHE A 155 -10.49 7.23 0.51
CA PHE A 155 -9.42 7.97 1.20
C PHE A 155 -9.60 7.95 2.71
N MET A 156 -10.85 8.10 3.15
CA MET A 156 -11.26 7.91 4.54
C MET A 156 -12.30 6.79 4.60
N SER A 157 -11.97 5.71 5.32
CA SER A 157 -12.91 4.64 5.63
C SER A 157 -13.01 4.46 7.15
N PRO A 158 -14.18 4.04 7.69
CA PRO A 158 -14.27 3.61 9.08
C PRO A 158 -13.25 2.50 9.42
N GLY A 159 -12.89 1.68 8.43
CA GLY A 159 -11.90 0.60 8.53
C GLY A 159 -10.51 1.06 8.96
N HIS A 160 -10.04 2.21 8.45
CA HIS A 160 -8.73 2.78 8.80
C HIS A 160 -8.55 3.02 10.30
N MET A 161 -9.65 3.22 11.03
CA MET A 161 -9.64 3.57 12.45
C MET A 161 -9.97 2.40 13.39
N ILE A 162 -10.21 1.19 12.86
CA ILE A 162 -10.67 0.03 13.63
C ILE A 162 -9.51 -0.90 14.02
N ILE A 163 -8.46 -0.99 13.20
CA ILE A 163 -7.29 -1.85 13.46
C ILE A 163 -6.35 -1.12 14.43
N ARG A 164 -6.66 -1.21 15.73
CA ARG A 164 -5.88 -0.53 16.79
C ARG A 164 -5.37 -1.48 17.88
N ASN A 165 -5.69 -2.76 17.78
CA ASN A 165 -5.21 -3.79 18.71
C ASN A 165 -5.14 -5.13 17.99
N LYS A 166 -4.19 -5.97 18.42
CA LYS A 166 -3.88 -7.24 17.75
C LYS A 166 -5.08 -8.19 17.76
N ALA A 167 -5.78 -8.30 18.89
CA ALA A 167 -6.93 -9.20 19.01
C ALA A 167 -8.10 -8.83 18.07
N ALA A 168 -8.32 -7.54 17.82
CA ALA A 168 -9.32 -7.08 16.86
C ALA A 168 -8.90 -7.42 15.43
N PHE A 169 -7.61 -7.25 15.10
CA PHE A 169 -7.06 -7.65 13.82
C PHE A 169 -7.19 -9.17 13.60
N ASP A 170 -6.83 -10.00 14.58
CA ASP A 170 -6.96 -11.46 14.49
C ASP A 170 -8.41 -11.89 14.24
N THR A 171 -9.36 -11.25 14.95
CA THR A 171 -10.79 -11.52 14.76
C THR A 171 -11.25 -11.14 13.36
N LEU A 172 -10.81 -9.98 12.86
CA LEU A 172 -11.11 -9.52 11.50
C LEU A 172 -10.52 -10.47 10.46
N ALA A 173 -9.25 -10.86 10.61
CA ALA A 173 -8.54 -11.76 9.71
C ALA A 173 -9.21 -13.15 9.65
N LEU A 174 -9.59 -13.71 10.79
CA LEU A 174 -10.35 -14.97 10.85
C LEU A 174 -11.73 -14.86 10.19
N GLY A 175 -12.42 -13.74 10.41
CA GLY A 175 -13.70 -13.45 9.75
C GLY A 175 -13.55 -13.37 8.23
N MET A 176 -12.51 -12.70 7.76
CA MET A 176 -12.21 -12.50 6.35
C MET A 176 -11.83 -13.81 5.67
N ALA A 177 -11.01 -14.65 6.32
CA ALA A 177 -10.69 -15.99 5.84
C ALA A 177 -11.94 -16.87 5.68
N ARG A 178 -12.82 -16.90 6.68
CA ARG A 178 -14.09 -17.65 6.63
C ARG A 178 -15.01 -17.15 5.52
N PHE A 179 -15.19 -15.84 5.40
CA PHE A 179 -16.02 -15.26 4.35
C PHE A 179 -15.46 -15.53 2.95
N SER A 180 -14.14 -15.56 2.80
CA SER A 180 -13.50 -15.83 1.50
C SER A 180 -13.67 -17.28 1.04
N VAL A 181 -13.71 -18.24 1.98
CA VAL A 181 -13.96 -19.66 1.67
C VAL A 181 -15.46 -19.93 1.48
N GLU A 182 -16.30 -19.36 2.34
CA GLU A 182 -17.76 -19.52 2.31
C GLU A 182 -18.46 -18.15 2.32
N PRO A 183 -18.61 -17.51 1.14
CA PRO A 183 -19.31 -16.24 1.03
C PRO A 183 -20.78 -16.42 1.41
N GLY A 184 -21.25 -15.64 2.38
CA GLY A 184 -22.64 -15.70 2.81
C GLY A 184 -22.96 -14.71 3.92
N TRP A 185 -24.25 -14.39 4.06
CA TRP A 185 -24.73 -13.38 5.01
C TRP A 185 -24.30 -13.63 6.45
N ILE A 186 -24.26 -14.90 6.88
CA ILE A 186 -23.82 -15.27 8.24
C ILE A 186 -22.34 -14.92 8.46
N ASN A 187 -21.47 -15.28 7.52
CA ASN A 187 -20.04 -15.00 7.64
C ASN A 187 -19.73 -13.51 7.46
N LEU A 188 -20.51 -12.80 6.65
CA LEU A 188 -20.44 -11.34 6.55
C LEU A 188 -20.83 -10.66 7.87
N ILE A 189 -21.92 -11.07 8.51
CA ILE A 189 -22.35 -10.52 9.81
C ILE A 189 -21.27 -10.80 10.89
N ARG A 190 -20.67 -11.99 10.89
CA ARG A 190 -19.56 -12.33 11.81
C ARG A 190 -18.34 -11.44 11.60
N LEU A 191 -17.95 -11.20 10.35
CA LEU A 191 -16.88 -10.27 10.01
C LEU A 191 -17.17 -8.85 10.54
N MET A 192 -18.36 -8.32 10.25
CA MET A 192 -18.75 -6.96 10.65
C MET A 192 -18.83 -6.79 12.17
N SER A 193 -19.37 -7.78 12.89
CA SER A 193 -19.45 -7.75 14.37
C SER A 193 -18.07 -7.84 15.05
N GLY A 194 -17.12 -8.59 14.47
CA GLY A 194 -15.74 -8.62 14.91
C GLY A 194 -15.05 -7.26 14.82
N ALA A 195 -15.26 -6.54 13.72
CA ALA A 195 -14.73 -5.19 13.52
C ALA A 195 -15.28 -4.19 14.57
N ILE A 196 -16.59 -4.23 14.85
CA ILE A 196 -17.23 -3.33 15.81
C ILE A 196 -16.74 -3.59 17.23
N THR A 197 -16.71 -4.85 17.68
CA THR A 197 -16.25 -5.19 19.03
C THR A 197 -14.78 -4.84 19.25
N GLY A 198 -13.95 -4.99 18.22
CA GLY A 198 -12.55 -4.61 18.24
C GLY A 198 -12.32 -3.11 18.44
N SER A 199 -13.23 -2.27 17.94
CA SER A 199 -13.13 -0.80 18.02
C SER A 199 -13.22 -0.26 19.45
N PHE A 200 -13.84 -1.00 20.38
CA PHE A 200 -13.99 -0.61 21.79
C PHE A 200 -12.80 -0.99 22.68
N LYS A 201 -11.84 -1.79 22.18
CA LYS A 201 -10.65 -2.17 22.93
C LYS A 201 -9.60 -1.05 22.93
N LYS A 202 -8.80 -0.98 24.01
CA LYS A 202 -7.67 -0.05 24.11
C LYS A 202 -6.65 -0.34 23.02
N ARG A 203 -5.95 0.72 22.57
CA ARG A 203 -4.89 0.61 21.57
C ARG A 203 -3.66 -0.09 22.17
N ASP A 204 -3.10 -1.04 21.43
CA ASP A 204 -1.89 -1.79 21.82
C ASP A 204 -0.73 -1.69 20.80
N PHE A 205 -0.94 -0.90 19.75
CA PHE A 205 0.02 -0.29 18.83
C PHE A 205 -0.60 0.98 18.24
#